data_AF-A0A1G2Z7S2-F1
#
_entry.id   AF-A0A1G2Z7S2-F1
#
_cell.length_a   1.000
_cell.length_b   1.000
_cell.length_c   1.000
_cell.angle_alpha   90.00
_cell.angle_beta   90.00
_cell.angle_gamma   90.00
#
_symmetry.space_group_name_H-M   'P 1'
#
loop_
_entity.id
_entity.type
_entity.pdbx_description
1 polymer ?
#
loop_
_entity_poly.entity_id
_entity_poly.type
_entity_poly.pdbx_seq_one_letter_code
_entity_poly.pdbx_strand_id
1 'polypeptide(L)' 'MFEDPIVEEVRRVRQEYARRFNYDLHAIAADLRKQEQDHPERLVSFPPKSPRKSKHARAL' A
#
# COMPACT_ATOMS: atom_id res chain seq x y z
N MET A 1 -10.53 -3.36 -24.45
CA MET A 1 -10.20 -3.15 -23.03
C MET A 1 -11.48 -3.40 -22.26
N PHE A 2 -11.49 -4.35 -21.33
CA PHE A 2 -12.69 -4.67 -20.56
C PHE A 2 -12.78 -3.70 -19.38
N GLU A 3 -13.89 -2.99 -19.26
CA GLU A 3 -14.19 -2.14 -18.10
C GLU A 3 -14.80 -3.04 -17.02
N ASP A 4 -14.02 -3.30 -15.99
CA ASP A 4 -14.48 -4.09 -14.85
C ASP A 4 -15.20 -3.16 -13.85
N PRO A 5 -16.50 -3.40 -13.56
CA PRO A 5 -17.27 -2.53 -12.69
C PRO A 5 -16.70 -2.43 -11.26
N ILE A 6 -16.04 -3.47 -10.76
CA ILE A 6 -15.41 -3.46 -9.44
C ILE A 6 -14.19 -2.54 -9.46
N VAL A 7 -13.40 -2.60 -10.54
CA VAL A 7 -12.22 -1.73 -10.70
C VAL A 7 -12.64 -0.27 -10.78
N GLU A 8 -13.71 0.05 -11.50
CA GLU A 8 -14.24 1.41 -11.60
C GLU A 8 -14.76 1.95 -10.26
N GLU A 9 -15.42 1.11 -9.47
CA GLU A 9 -15.83 1.48 -8.12
C GLU A 9 -14.62 1.82 -7.22
N VAL A 10 -13.62 0.95 -7.19
CA VAL A 10 -12.39 1.17 -6.42
C VAL A 10 -11.70 2.47 -6.85
N ARG A 11 -11.64 2.74 -8.16
CA ARG A 11 -11.07 3.99 -8.71
C ARG A 11 -11.87 5.20 -8.28
N ARG A 12 -13.20 5.14 -8.32
CA ARG A 12 -14.09 6.23 -7.89
C ARG A 12 -13.86 6.57 -6.41
N VAL A 13 -13.88 5.56 -5.54
CA VAL A 13 -13.66 5.76 -4.09
C VAL A 13 -12.27 6.33 -3.82
N ARG A 14 -11.24 5.82 -4.50
CA ARG A 14 -9.86 6.36 -4.38
C ARG A 14 -9.78 7.82 -4.81
N GLN A 15 -10.46 8.20 -5.89
CA GLN A 15 -10.48 9.59 -6.37
C GLN A 15 -11.19 10.52 -5.38
N GLU A 16 -12.33 10.11 -4.85
CA GLU A 16 -13.07 10.89 -3.84
C GLU A 16 -12.25 11.08 -2.57
N TYR A 17 -11.52 10.05 -2.13
CA TYR A 17 -10.63 10.15 -0.98
C TYR A 17 -9.45 11.08 -1.24
N ALA A 18 -8.75 10.94 -2.37
CA ALA A 18 -7.60 11.78 -2.72
C ALA A 18 -7.96 13.27 -2.86
N ARG A 19 -9.16 13.59 -3.35
CA ARG A 19 -9.67 14.97 -3.44
C ARG A 19 -9.75 15.67 -2.08
N ARG A 20 -10.04 14.94 -0.99
CA ARG A 20 -10.09 15.51 0.37
C ARG A 20 -8.73 16.07 0.82
N PHE A 21 -7.65 15.59 0.22
CA PHE A 21 -6.28 15.99 0.52
C PHE A 21 -5.65 16.82 -0.60
N ASN A 22 -6.43 17.33 -1.55
CA ASN A 22 -5.91 18.03 -2.74
C ASN A 22 -4.84 17.22 -3.47
N TYR A 23 -4.96 15.89 -3.48
CA TYR A 23 -3.98 14.98 -4.07
C TYR A 23 -2.57 15.03 -3.44
N ASP A 24 -2.42 15.58 -2.23
CA ASP A 24 -1.17 15.52 -1.47
C ASP A 24 -0.93 14.09 -0.95
N LEU A 25 0.08 13.43 -1.54
CA LEU A 25 0.45 12.06 -1.19
C LEU A 25 0.93 11.94 0.27
N HIS A 26 1.63 12.94 0.79
CA HIS A 26 2.13 12.91 2.17
C HIS A 26 0.98 13.01 3.16
N ALA A 27 0.00 13.87 2.89
CA ALA A 27 -1.19 14.02 3.72
C ALA A 27 -2.05 12.74 3.71
N ILE A 28 -2.25 12.14 2.54
CA ILE A 28 -2.95 10.84 2.40
C ILE A 28 -2.25 9.75 3.22
N ALA A 29 -0.92 9.62 3.08
CA ALA A 29 -0.16 8.61 3.82
C ALA A 29 -0.15 8.86 5.33
N ALA A 30 -0.21 10.12 5.77
CA ALA A 30 -0.32 10.46 7.18
C ALA A 30 -1.69 10.06 7.75
N ASP A 31 -2.78 10.32 7.03
CA ASP A 31 -4.13 9.94 7.45
C ASP A 31 -4.29 8.41 7.53
N LEU A 32 -3.83 7.67 6.52
CA LEU A 32 -3.88 6.21 6.53
C LEU A 32 -3.10 5.60 7.70
N ARG A 33 -1.91 6.12 8.01
CA ARG A 33 -1.13 5.68 9.20
C ARG A 33 -1.85 5.97 10.51
N LYS A 34 -2.61 7.06 10.59
CA LYS A 34 -3.42 7.37 11.77
C LYS A 34 -4.56 6.35 11.91
N GLN A 35 -5.28 6.06 10.82
CA GLN A 35 -6.34 5.04 10.82
C GLN A 35 -5.82 3.65 11.19
N GLU A 36 -4.61 3.30 10.74
CA GLU A 36 -3.91 2.06 11.14
C GLU A 36 -3.64 2.02 12.66
N GLN A 37 -3.18 3.12 13.24
CA GLN A 37 -2.90 3.23 14.68
C GLN A 37 -4.16 3.17 15.55
N ASP A 38 -5.30 3.61 15.03
CA ASP A 38 -6.60 3.51 15.72
C ASP A 38 -7.11 2.05 15.79
N HIS A 39 -6.57 1.16 14.95
CA HIS A 39 -6.94 -0.25 14.87
C HIS A 39 -5.71 -1.19 14.96
N PRO A 40 -4.94 -1.14 16.06
CA PRO A 40 -3.72 -1.93 16.20
C PRO A 40 -3.98 -3.45 16.16
N GLU A 41 -5.19 -3.89 16.50
CA GLU A 41 -5.61 -5.29 16.44
C GLU A 41 -5.65 -5.86 15.01
N ARG A 42 -5.71 -4.99 13.99
CA ARG A 42 -5.74 -5.38 12.57
C ARG A 42 -4.36 -5.36 11.92
N LEU A 43 -3.36 -4.80 12.60
CA LEU A 43 -2.01 -4.69 12.07
C LEU A 43 -1.25 -6.01 12.23
N VAL A 44 -0.74 -6.52 11.12
CA VAL A 44 0.12 -7.72 11.08
C VAL A 44 1.54 -7.33 10.69
N SER A 45 2.50 -7.75 11.50
CA SER A 45 3.94 -7.62 11.20
C SER A 45 4.50 -8.97 10.79
N PHE A 46 5.20 -9.02 9.67
CA PHE A 46 5.90 -10.22 9.20
C PHE A 46 7.39 -10.09 9.47
N PRO A 47 8.09 -11.18 9.84
CA PRO A 47 9.54 -11.14 9.92
C PRO A 47 10.15 -10.79 8.56
N PRO A 48 11.32 -10.13 8.53
CA PRO A 48 12.03 -9.85 7.28
C PRO A 48 12.24 -11.12 6.45
N LYS A 49 12.08 -11.00 5.13
CA LYS A 49 12.40 -12.12 4.22
C LYS A 49 13.89 -12.44 4.35
N SER A 50 14.21 -13.73 4.51
CA SER A 50 15.59 -14.20 4.51
C SER A 50 16.28 -13.76 3.21
N PRO A 51 17.51 -13.22 3.26
CA PRO A 51 18.24 -12.86 2.07
C PRO A 51 18.41 -14.13 1.22
N ARG A 52 17.91 -14.08 -0.03
CA ARG A 52 18.15 -15.17 -0.98
C ARG A 52 19.66 -15.35 -1.11
N LYS A 53 20.17 -16.56 -0.84
CA LYS A 53 21.57 -16.91 -1.14
C LYS A 53 21.79 -16.66 -2.64
N SER A 54 22.56 -15.64 -2.98
CA SER A 54 22.93 -15.35 -4.36
C SER A 54 23.66 -16.57 -4.94
N LYS A 55 23.19 -17.08 -6.08
CA LYS A 55 23.84 -18.17 -6.81
C LYS A 55 25.16 -17.74 -7.49
N HIS A 56 25.57 -16.48 -7.37
CA HIS A 56 26.71 -15.91 -8.11
C HIS A 56 28.01 -15.76 -7.31
N ALA A 57 28.10 -16.29 -6.09
CA ALA A 57 29.35 -16.28 -5.34
C ALA A 57 30.17 -17.56 -5.61
N ARG A 58 30.78 -17.65 -6.80
CA ARG A 58 32.07 -18.37 -7.03
C ARG A 58 32.51 -18.25 -8.48
N ALA A 59 33.44 -17.34 -8.73
CA ALA A 59 34.48 -17.45 -9.73
C ALA A 59 35.70 -16.69 -9.19
N LEU A 60 36.57 -17.40 -8.47
CA LEU A 60 37.98 -17.08 -8.26
C LEU A 60 38.76 -18.30 -8.75
#